data_AF-A0A7R9MH82-F1
#
_entry.id   AF-A0A7R9MH82-F1
#
_cell.length_a   1.000
_cell.length_b   1.000
_cell.length_c   1.000
_cell.angle_alpha   90.00
_cell.angle_beta   90.00
_cell.angle_gamma   90.00
#
_symmetry.space_group_name_H-M   'P 1'
#
loop_
_entity.id
_entity.type
_entity.pdbx_description
1 polymer ?
#
loop_
_entity_poly.entity_id
_entity_poly.type
_entity_poly.pdbx_seq_one_letter_code
_entity_poly.pdbx_strand_id
1 'polypeptide(L)'
;NRITWGDIERIAFPLLLHYPSAEIFRYPGGNFKENRLFNDICSFFDHIIPAYFFDALMALTGRKRIMVRIYEKLHRATGALEWFTTREWKFSANNVLMLIDQLKGVDKETFHFDIRDLHWPTYWEDYVLGSRKYILKEDNSSLPKARSNLRRMYLMHKLIGFLIMYGIWHRFLLRTHAARRLWLLLSSLVMKLFSILPAIANT
;
A
#
# COMPACT_ATOMS: atom_id res chain seq x y z
N ASN A 1 -23.28 -3.22 12.11
CA ASN A 1 -22.45 -2.47 11.15
C ASN A 1 -21.23 -3.30 10.75
N ARG A 2 -21.35 -4.14 9.71
CA ARG A 2 -20.27 -5.08 9.29
C ARG A 2 -19.30 -4.35 8.35
N ILE A 3 -18.02 -4.65 8.47
CA ILE A 3 -16.96 -4.16 7.58
C ILE A 3 -16.00 -5.31 7.25
N THR A 4 -15.51 -5.37 6.02
CA THR A 4 -14.50 -6.35 5.59
C THR A 4 -13.12 -5.69 5.48
N TRP A 5 -12.05 -6.51 5.43
CA TRP A 5 -10.70 -6.01 5.15
C TRP A 5 -10.60 -5.27 3.81
N GLY A 6 -11.33 -5.73 2.79
CA GLY A 6 -11.41 -5.04 1.50
C GLY A 6 -12.11 -3.68 1.58
N ASP A 7 -13.14 -3.55 2.42
CA ASP A 7 -13.79 -2.25 2.67
C ASP A 7 -12.85 -1.29 3.40
N ILE A 8 -12.12 -1.78 4.41
CA ILE A 8 -11.10 -1.01 5.13
C ILE A 8 -10.04 -0.51 4.15
N GLU A 9 -9.52 -1.37 3.28
CA GLU A 9 -8.54 -1.00 2.27
C GLU A 9 -9.07 0.10 1.34
N ARG A 10 -10.29 -0.06 0.83
CA ARG A 10 -10.93 0.92 -0.06
C ARG A 10 -11.14 2.29 0.59
N ILE A 11 -11.41 2.33 1.89
CA ILE A 11 -11.67 3.56 2.65
C ILE A 11 -10.36 4.20 3.12
N ALA A 12 -9.49 3.42 3.79
CA ALA A 12 -8.32 3.93 4.49
C ALA A 12 -7.13 4.20 3.56
N PHE A 13 -6.94 3.40 2.50
CA PHE A 13 -5.77 3.56 1.63
C PHE A 13 -5.71 4.94 0.93
N PRO A 14 -6.80 5.47 0.35
CA PRO A 14 -6.81 6.84 -0.18
C PRO A 14 -6.50 7.90 0.88
N LEU A 15 -6.96 7.72 2.12
CA LEU A 15 -6.69 8.62 3.24
C LEU A 15 -5.20 8.63 3.61
N LEU A 16 -4.53 7.47 3.60
CA LEU A 16 -3.08 7.38 3.82
C LEU A 16 -2.27 8.11 2.73
N LEU A 17 -2.77 8.13 1.49
CA LEU A 17 -2.15 8.89 0.40
C LEU A 17 -2.47 10.38 0.46
N HIS A 18 -3.63 10.75 1.00
CA HIS A 18 -4.04 12.14 1.18
C HIS A 18 -3.34 12.81 2.37
N TYR A 19 -3.12 12.05 3.44
CA TYR A 19 -2.44 12.42 4.69
C TYR A 19 -1.17 11.58 4.95
N PRO A 20 -0.17 11.59 4.04
CA PRO A 20 0.99 10.70 4.15
C PRO A 20 1.94 11.15 5.25
N SER A 21 2.63 10.22 5.92
CA SER A 21 3.72 10.54 6.86
C SER A 21 4.90 11.24 6.17
N ALA A 22 5.59 12.11 6.91
CA ALA A 22 6.79 12.78 6.42
C ALA A 22 7.97 11.78 6.24
N GLU A 23 8.02 10.75 7.06
CA GLU A 23 9.13 9.78 7.17
C GLU A 23 8.80 8.44 6.49
N ILE A 24 8.25 8.48 5.27
CA ILE A 24 7.98 7.28 4.47
C ILE A 24 9.26 6.73 3.82
N PHE A 25 9.44 5.40 3.90
CA PHE A 25 10.58 4.72 3.27
C PHE A 25 10.32 4.31 1.81
N ARG A 26 9.09 3.90 1.48
CA ARG A 26 8.66 3.46 0.14
C ARG A 26 7.27 4.02 -0.12
N TYR A 27 6.89 4.10 -1.40
CA TYR A 27 5.51 4.41 -1.75
C TYR A 27 4.58 3.36 -1.12
N PRO A 28 3.54 3.77 -0.36
CA PRO A 28 2.61 2.84 0.28
C PRO A 28 1.96 1.92 -0.74
N GLY A 29 1.84 0.65 -0.39
CA GLY A 29 1.22 -0.39 -1.18
C GLY A 29 0.86 -1.58 -0.29
N GLY A 30 0.51 -2.70 -0.93
CA GLY A 30 0.01 -3.87 -0.23
C GLY A 30 -1.51 -3.88 -0.17
N ASN A 31 -2.05 -5.09 -0.04
CA ASN A 31 -3.48 -5.36 -0.03
C ASN A 31 -3.73 -6.68 0.68
N PHE A 32 -4.92 -6.83 1.25
CA PHE A 32 -5.28 -8.04 1.97
C PHE A 32 -5.45 -9.21 1.00
N LYS A 33 -4.98 -10.40 1.41
CA LYS A 33 -5.00 -11.62 0.59
C LYS A 33 -5.81 -12.69 1.28
N GLU A 34 -6.63 -13.38 0.50
CA GLU A 34 -7.39 -14.55 0.97
C GLU A 34 -6.54 -15.82 1.01
N ASN A 35 -5.53 -15.91 0.15
CA ASN A 35 -4.65 -17.06 0.04
C ASN A 35 -3.31 -16.83 0.73
N ARG A 36 -2.99 -17.68 1.72
CA ARG A 36 -1.75 -17.63 2.49
C ARG A 36 -0.49 -17.80 1.64
N LEU A 37 -0.46 -18.79 0.74
CA LEU A 37 0.68 -19.01 -0.14
C LEU A 37 0.93 -17.78 -1.02
N PHE A 38 -0.14 -17.19 -1.57
CA PHE A 38 -0.01 -15.97 -2.36
C PHE A 38 0.48 -14.79 -1.52
N ASN A 39 -0.01 -14.65 -0.28
CA ASN A 39 0.49 -13.66 0.67
C ASN A 39 1.98 -13.84 1.00
N ASP A 40 2.44 -15.08 1.17
CA ASP A 40 3.83 -15.39 1.50
C ASP A 40 4.76 -15.10 0.30
N ILE A 41 4.31 -15.40 -0.92
CA ILE A 41 5.01 -15.02 -2.16
C ILE A 41 5.12 -13.50 -2.25
N CYS A 42 4.02 -12.76 -2.09
CA CYS A 42 4.04 -11.29 -2.08
C CYS A 42 4.97 -10.75 -0.99
N SER A 43 4.88 -11.27 0.23
CA SER A 43 5.73 -10.87 1.36
C SER A 43 7.21 -11.13 1.10
N PHE A 44 7.56 -12.25 0.44
CA PHE A 44 8.94 -12.53 0.08
C PHE A 44 9.51 -11.47 -0.88
N PHE A 45 8.75 -11.10 -1.91
CA PHE A 45 9.17 -10.09 -2.89
C PHE A 45 9.10 -8.65 -2.39
N ASP A 46 8.14 -8.30 -1.55
CA ASP A 46 7.95 -6.93 -1.09
C ASP A 46 8.65 -6.60 0.23
N HIS A 47 8.89 -7.60 1.09
CA HIS A 47 9.52 -7.41 2.40
C HIS A 47 10.93 -7.99 2.42
N ILE A 48 11.08 -9.29 2.17
CA ILE A 48 12.33 -10.01 2.43
C ILE A 48 13.43 -9.59 1.45
N ILE A 49 13.20 -9.73 0.14
CA ILE A 49 14.20 -9.37 -0.89
C ILE A 49 14.66 -7.90 -0.73
N PRO A 50 13.75 -6.90 -0.65
CA PRO A 50 14.17 -5.51 -0.49
C PRO A 50 14.94 -5.28 0.81
N ALA A 51 14.54 -5.91 1.92
CA ALA A 51 15.21 -5.72 3.20
C ALA A 51 16.68 -6.15 3.17
N TYR A 52 16.96 -7.35 2.67
CA TYR A 52 18.33 -7.84 2.54
C TYR A 52 19.15 -7.04 1.53
N PHE A 53 18.53 -6.65 0.40
CA PHE A 53 19.18 -5.79 -0.58
C PHE A 53 19.62 -4.45 0.03
N PHE A 54 18.71 -3.77 0.75
CA PHE A 54 19.01 -2.49 1.40
C PHE A 54 20.08 -2.64 2.49
N ASP A 55 19.98 -3.66 3.34
CA ASP A 55 21.00 -3.88 4.38
C ASP A 55 22.37 -4.25 3.78
N ALA A 56 22.42 -4.96 2.65
CA ALA A 56 23.67 -5.20 1.93
C ALA A 56 24.30 -3.90 1.40
N LEU A 57 23.51 -3.00 0.79
CA LEU A 57 23.99 -1.68 0.37
C LEU A 57 24.49 -0.83 1.55
N MET A 58 23.78 -0.88 2.67
CA MET A 58 24.20 -0.18 3.89
C MET A 58 25.52 -0.76 4.43
N ALA A 59 25.70 -2.08 4.39
CA ALA A 59 26.95 -2.73 4.77
C ALA A 59 28.13 -2.29 3.89
N LEU A 60 27.93 -2.26 2.56
CA LEU A 60 28.95 -1.83 1.59
C LEU A 60 29.35 -0.35 1.77
N THR A 61 28.45 0.47 2.32
CA THR A 61 28.70 1.89 2.60
C THR A 61 29.10 2.17 4.05
N GLY A 62 29.37 1.13 4.84
CA GLY A 62 29.77 1.26 6.25
C GLY A 62 28.65 1.76 7.18
N ARG A 63 27.40 1.74 6.72
CA ARG A 63 26.22 2.22 7.46
C ARG A 63 25.50 1.09 8.19
N LYS A 64 24.68 1.48 9.16
CA LYS A 64 23.91 0.53 9.99
C LYS A 64 22.85 -0.21 9.17
N ARG A 65 22.81 -1.53 9.34
CA ARG A 65 21.78 -2.45 8.81
C ARG A 65 20.56 -2.45 9.74
N ILE A 66 19.39 -2.09 9.22
CA ILE A 66 18.17 -1.95 10.03
C ILE A 66 16.95 -2.59 9.39
N MET A 67 16.93 -2.79 8.07
CA MET A 67 15.70 -3.09 7.35
C MET A 67 15.18 -4.49 7.65
N VAL A 68 16.07 -5.49 7.74
CA VAL A 68 15.69 -6.86 8.12
C VAL A 68 15.03 -6.87 9.51
N ARG A 69 15.60 -6.14 10.48
CA ARG A 69 15.06 -6.06 11.84
C ARG A 69 13.69 -5.38 11.90
N ILE A 70 13.42 -4.43 11.00
CA ILE A 70 12.11 -3.77 10.91
C ILE A 70 11.06 -4.79 10.43
N TYR A 71 11.35 -5.53 9.36
CA TYR A 71 10.43 -6.54 8.84
C TYR A 71 10.25 -7.74 9.78
N GLU A 72 11.29 -8.17 10.51
CA GLU A 72 11.14 -9.19 11.57
C GLU A 72 10.18 -8.76 12.69
N LYS A 73 10.16 -7.47 13.05
CA LYS A 73 9.19 -6.94 14.02
C LYS A 73 7.78 -6.93 13.43
N LEU A 74 7.66 -6.48 12.17
CA LEU A 74 6.39 -6.48 11.45
C LEU A 74 5.80 -7.89 11.37
N HIS A 75 6.58 -8.87 10.91
CA HIS A 75 6.13 -10.26 10.76
C HIS A 75 5.75 -10.90 12.09
N ARG A 76 6.46 -10.60 13.18
CA ARG A 76 6.05 -11.05 14.53
C ARG A 76 4.72 -10.46 14.96
N ALA A 77 4.53 -9.15 14.76
CA ALA A 77 3.27 -8.48 15.10
C ALA A 77 2.10 -9.02 14.26
N THR A 78 2.28 -9.15 12.94
CA THR A 78 1.24 -9.67 12.05
C THR A 78 0.94 -11.14 12.33
N GLY A 79 1.96 -11.96 12.64
CA GLY A 79 1.77 -13.37 13.00
C GLY A 79 0.99 -13.54 14.31
N ALA A 80 1.23 -12.68 15.31
CA ALA A 80 0.45 -12.68 16.55
C ALA A 80 -1.02 -12.30 16.32
N LEU A 81 -1.29 -11.42 15.35
CA LEU A 81 -2.64 -10.95 15.02
C LEU A 81 -3.38 -11.85 14.02
N GLU A 82 -2.67 -12.68 13.25
CA GLU A 82 -3.23 -13.50 12.16
C GLU A 82 -4.42 -14.32 12.64
N TRP A 83 -4.33 -14.97 13.81
CA TRP A 83 -5.39 -15.81 14.34
C TRP A 83 -6.72 -15.06 14.49
N PHE A 84 -6.65 -13.84 15.02
CA PHE A 84 -7.80 -13.00 15.34
C PHE A 84 -8.34 -12.29 14.10
N THR A 85 -7.47 -11.89 13.18
CA THR A 85 -7.81 -11.05 12.03
C THR A 85 -8.28 -11.82 10.80
N THR A 86 -7.97 -13.12 10.71
CA THR A 86 -8.34 -13.97 9.55
C THR A 86 -9.57 -14.85 9.78
N ARG A 87 -10.18 -14.76 10.97
CA ARG A 87 -11.38 -15.54 11.34
C ARG A 87 -12.56 -14.62 11.58
N GLU A 88 -13.74 -15.12 11.25
CA GLU A 88 -14.98 -14.46 11.66
C GLU A 88 -15.35 -14.88 13.07
N TRP A 89 -15.67 -13.88 13.88
CA TRP A 89 -16.09 -14.07 15.26
C TRP A 89 -17.51 -13.56 15.42
N LYS A 90 -18.37 -14.38 16.03
CA LYS A 90 -19.73 -14.00 16.39
C LYS A 90 -19.81 -13.90 17.90
N PHE A 91 -19.95 -12.67 18.39
CA PHE A 91 -20.12 -12.40 19.82
C PHE A 91 -21.59 -12.12 20.12
N SER A 92 -22.11 -12.71 21.20
CA SER A 92 -23.41 -12.32 21.73
C SER A 92 -23.29 -10.97 22.42
N ALA A 93 -24.16 -10.04 22.07
CA ALA A 93 -24.16 -8.67 22.59
C ALA A 93 -25.47 -8.31 23.32
N ASN A 94 -26.25 -9.30 23.76
CA ASN A 94 -27.59 -9.09 24.31
C ASN A 94 -27.61 -8.09 25.46
N ASN A 95 -26.68 -8.20 26.42
CA ASN A 95 -26.61 -7.28 27.56
C ASN A 95 -26.28 -5.84 27.14
N VAL A 96 -25.42 -5.66 26.14
CA VAL A 96 -25.04 -4.34 25.60
C VAL A 96 -26.24 -3.71 24.91
N LEU A 97 -26.96 -4.48 24.09
CA LEU A 97 -28.17 -4.02 23.41
C LEU A 97 -29.26 -3.63 24.41
N MET A 98 -29.49 -4.47 25.44
CA MET A 98 -30.44 -4.15 26.51
C MET A 98 -30.07 -2.86 27.25
N LEU A 99 -28.79 -2.64 27.54
CA LEU A 99 -28.33 -1.42 28.19
C LEU A 99 -28.58 -0.18 27.32
N ILE A 100 -28.31 -0.25 26.02
CA ILE A 100 -28.58 0.85 25.06
C ILE A 100 -30.07 1.22 25.02
N ASP A 101 -30.94 0.21 25.10
CA ASP A 101 -32.39 0.40 25.09
C ASP A 101 -32.93 0.98 26.41
N GLN A 102 -32.23 0.74 27.53
CA GLN A 102 -32.57 1.29 28.84
C GLN A 102 -32.10 2.73 29.05
N LEU A 103 -31.04 3.17 28.38
CA LEU A 103 -30.57 4.56 28.43
C LEU A 103 -31.59 5.51 27.79
N LYS A 104 -31.83 6.66 28.42
CA LYS A 104 -32.82 7.66 27.98
C LYS A 104 -32.26 9.08 28.05
N GLY A 105 -32.79 9.96 27.20
CA GLY A 105 -32.48 11.39 27.22
C GLY A 105 -30.97 11.68 27.21
N VAL A 106 -30.55 12.54 28.12
CA VAL A 106 -29.17 13.05 28.23
C VAL A 106 -28.15 11.94 28.45
N ASP A 107 -28.47 10.88 29.21
CA ASP A 107 -27.54 9.78 29.46
C ASP A 107 -27.22 8.99 28.19
N LYS A 108 -28.23 8.79 27.32
CA LYS A 108 -28.04 8.09 26.04
C LYS A 108 -27.18 8.89 25.08
N GLU A 109 -27.35 10.21 25.07
CA GLU A 109 -26.55 11.11 24.23
C GLU A 109 -25.12 11.24 24.76
N THR A 110 -24.94 11.36 26.07
CA THR A 110 -23.63 11.53 26.71
C THR A 110 -22.78 10.27 26.63
N PHE A 111 -23.39 9.10 26.84
CA PHE A 111 -22.72 7.80 26.82
C PHE A 111 -23.10 7.00 25.57
N HIS A 112 -22.95 7.58 24.39
CA HIS A 112 -23.24 6.88 23.14
C HIS A 112 -22.14 5.87 22.78
N PHE A 113 -22.48 4.58 22.81
CA PHE A 113 -21.59 3.48 22.41
C PHE A 113 -22.24 2.52 21.39
N ASP A 114 -23.26 2.99 20.67
CA ASP A 114 -23.91 2.19 19.63
C ASP A 114 -23.12 2.21 18.32
N ILE A 115 -22.34 1.15 18.08
CA ILE A 115 -21.55 1.02 16.86
C ILE A 115 -22.39 0.88 15.57
N ARG A 116 -23.71 0.68 15.68
CA ARG A 116 -24.61 0.60 14.52
C ARG A 116 -24.66 1.91 13.76
N ASP A 117 -24.52 3.03 14.48
CA ASP A 117 -24.61 4.39 13.93
C ASP A 117 -23.24 4.90 13.43
N LEU A 118 -22.17 4.10 13.60
CA LEU A 118 -20.81 4.48 13.22
C LEU A 118 -20.66 4.64 11.70
N HIS A 119 -20.21 5.82 11.26
CA HIS A 119 -19.87 6.07 9.86
C HIS A 119 -18.40 5.73 9.58
N TRP A 120 -18.15 4.58 8.93
CA TRP A 120 -16.79 4.06 8.68
C TRP A 120 -15.84 5.04 7.98
N PRO A 121 -16.24 5.80 6.94
CA PRO A 121 -15.34 6.75 6.27
C PRO A 121 -14.80 7.81 7.22
N THR A 122 -15.67 8.45 8.01
CA THR A 122 -15.27 9.48 8.98
C THR A 122 -14.41 8.88 10.08
N TYR A 123 -14.78 7.70 10.58
CA TYR A 123 -13.99 6.98 11.57
C TYR A 123 -12.55 6.73 11.10
N TRP A 124 -12.36 6.25 9.87
CA TRP A 124 -11.03 5.97 9.33
C TRP A 124 -10.23 7.26 9.04
N GLU A 125 -10.89 8.34 8.64
CA GLU A 125 -10.24 9.65 8.49
C GLU A 125 -9.70 10.17 9.82
N ASP A 126 -10.55 10.17 10.86
CA ASP A 126 -10.14 10.54 12.22
C ASP A 126 -9.03 9.63 12.76
N TYR A 127 -9.10 8.33 12.45
CA TYR A 127 -8.07 7.37 12.82
C TYR A 127 -6.71 7.69 12.16
N VAL A 128 -6.69 8.00 10.86
CA VAL A 128 -5.45 8.35 10.13
C VAL A 128 -4.87 9.66 10.65
N LEU A 129 -5.70 10.69 10.83
CA LEU A 129 -5.27 11.99 11.37
C LEU A 129 -4.78 11.87 12.82
N GLY A 130 -5.50 11.11 13.65
CA GLY A 130 -5.12 10.81 15.02
C GLY A 130 -3.80 10.05 15.11
N SER A 131 -3.61 9.04 14.26
CA SER A 131 -2.35 8.29 14.17
C SER A 131 -1.19 9.21 13.80
N ARG A 132 -1.37 10.09 12.82
CA ARG A 132 -0.36 11.09 12.45
C ARG A 132 0.02 11.99 13.62
N LYS A 133 -0.98 12.56 14.30
CA LYS A 133 -0.76 13.53 15.37
C LYS A 133 -0.18 12.89 16.64
N TYR A 134 -0.74 11.77 17.08
CA TYR A 134 -0.46 11.22 18.41
C TYR A 134 0.57 10.09 18.39
N ILE A 135 0.57 9.23 17.36
CA ILE A 135 1.51 8.10 17.25
C ILE A 135 2.79 8.56 16.56
N LEU A 136 2.66 9.20 15.39
CA LEU A 136 3.81 9.66 14.61
C LEU A 136 4.35 11.02 15.08
N LYS A 137 3.60 11.73 15.93
CA LYS A 137 3.96 13.05 16.49
C LYS A 137 4.26 14.07 15.38
N GLU A 138 3.51 14.02 14.29
CA GLU A 138 3.65 14.92 13.14
C GLU A 138 2.58 16.02 13.18
N ASP A 139 2.99 17.27 13.04
CA ASP A 139 2.08 18.42 12.95
C ASP A 139 1.48 18.58 11.55
N ASN A 140 0.32 19.23 11.44
CA ASN A 140 -0.32 19.51 10.14
C ASN A 140 0.54 20.38 9.21
N SER A 141 1.40 21.25 9.75
CA SER A 141 2.36 22.04 8.96
C SER A 141 3.37 21.18 8.19
N SER A 142 3.60 19.93 8.60
CA SER A 142 4.50 18.99 7.90
C SER A 142 3.89 18.35 6.65
N LEU A 143 2.57 18.49 6.45
CA LEU A 143 1.83 17.81 5.39
C LEU A 143 2.31 18.17 3.96
N PRO A 144 2.65 19.43 3.62
CA PRO A 144 3.20 19.75 2.30
C PRO A 144 4.51 19.03 2.01
N LYS A 145 5.42 18.96 2.99
CA LYS A 145 6.68 18.21 2.88
C LYS A 145 6.41 16.71 2.71
N ALA A 146 5.49 16.17 3.49
CA ALA A 146 5.12 14.76 3.40
C ALA A 146 4.55 14.38 2.02
N ARG A 147 3.69 15.22 1.44
CA ARG A 147 3.17 15.05 0.06
C ARG A 147 4.28 15.15 -0.99
N SER A 148 5.29 16.00 -0.78
CA SER A 148 6.47 16.05 -1.65
C SER A 148 7.28 14.75 -1.58
N ASN A 149 7.54 14.25 -0.37
CA ASN A 149 8.22 12.98 -0.14
C ASN A 149 7.45 11.81 -0.79
N LEU A 150 6.12 11.77 -0.66
CA LEU A 150 5.27 10.77 -1.30
C LEU A 150 5.41 10.79 -2.83
N ARG A 151 5.39 11.96 -3.45
CA ARG A 151 5.60 12.10 -4.91
C ARG A 151 6.98 11.59 -5.32
N ARG A 152 8.02 11.91 -4.56
CA ARG A 152 9.38 11.38 -4.82
C ARG A 152 9.41 9.85 -4.73
N MET A 153 8.82 9.27 -3.68
CA MET A 153 8.74 7.82 -3.51
C MET A 153 7.91 7.14 -4.62
N TYR A 154 6.84 7.78 -5.08
CA TYR A 154 6.05 7.32 -6.22
C TYR A 154 6.88 7.27 -7.51
N LEU A 155 7.60 8.35 -7.83
CA LEU A 155 8.49 8.39 -8.99
C LEU A 155 9.58 7.32 -8.91
N MET A 156 10.21 7.14 -7.73
CA MET A 156 11.19 6.07 -7.52
C MET A 156 10.59 4.69 -7.72
N HIS A 157 9.39 4.43 -7.19
CA HIS A 157 8.70 3.15 -7.37
C HIS A 157 8.43 2.87 -8.85
N LYS A 158 7.94 3.86 -9.61
CA LYS A 158 7.71 3.73 -11.06
C LYS A 158 9.00 3.51 -11.84
N LEU A 159 10.07 4.25 -11.50
CA LEU A 159 11.38 4.10 -12.15
C LEU A 159 11.96 2.70 -11.91
N ILE A 160 11.94 2.21 -10.67
CA ILE A 160 12.43 0.86 -10.35
C ILE A 160 11.63 -0.19 -11.11
N GLY A 161 10.30 -0.10 -11.10
CA GLY A 161 9.45 -1.03 -11.86
C GLY A 161 9.74 -1.02 -13.36
N PHE A 162 9.91 0.18 -13.94
CA PHE A 162 10.31 0.34 -15.35
C PHE A 162 11.67 -0.31 -15.64
N LEU A 163 12.69 -0.06 -14.81
CA LEU A 163 14.03 -0.64 -14.99
C LEU A 163 14.02 -2.17 -14.90
N ILE A 164 13.26 -2.74 -13.96
CA ILE A 164 13.10 -4.19 -13.83
C ILE A 164 12.44 -4.76 -15.08
N MET A 165 11.32 -4.18 -15.52
CA MET A 165 10.59 -4.61 -16.71
C MET A 165 11.45 -4.51 -17.96
N TYR A 166 12.17 -3.40 -18.14
CA TYR A 166 13.11 -3.20 -19.24
C TYR A 166 14.24 -4.25 -19.20
N GLY A 167 14.82 -4.53 -18.03
CA GLY A 167 15.86 -5.53 -17.87
C GLY A 167 15.41 -6.96 -18.24
N ILE A 168 14.19 -7.34 -17.84
CA ILE A 168 13.56 -8.62 -18.21
C ILE A 168 13.34 -8.68 -19.72
N TRP A 169 12.75 -7.64 -20.30
CA TRP A 169 12.48 -7.54 -21.74
C TRP A 169 13.77 -7.62 -22.56
N HIS A 170 14.80 -6.88 -22.16
CA HIS A 170 16.10 -6.88 -22.82
C HIS A 170 16.75 -8.27 -22.78
N ARG A 171 16.73 -8.95 -21.61
CA ARG A 171 17.23 -10.33 -21.47
C ARG A 171 16.46 -11.32 -22.37
N PHE A 172 15.14 -11.16 -22.47
CA PHE A 172 14.29 -11.99 -23.33
C PHE A 172 14.63 -11.83 -24.81
N LEU A 173 14.76 -10.59 -25.29
CA LEU A 173 15.14 -10.29 -26.68
C LEU A 173 16.53 -10.84 -27.04
N LEU A 174 17.48 -10.81 -26.11
CA LEU A 174 18.83 -11.34 -26.32
C LEU A 174 18.86 -12.87 -26.43
N ARG A 175 17.95 -13.58 -25.75
CA ARG A 175 17.93 -15.05 -25.75
C ARG A 175 17.14 -15.66 -26.89
N THR A 176 16.17 -14.93 -27.45
CA THR A 176 15.22 -15.51 -28.41
C THR A 176 15.34 -14.84 -29.77
N HIS A 177 15.91 -15.56 -30.76
CA HIS A 177 16.02 -15.09 -32.15
C HIS A 177 14.67 -14.66 -32.74
N ALA A 178 13.59 -15.40 -32.45
CA ALA A 178 12.24 -15.06 -32.89
C ALA A 178 11.75 -13.74 -32.28
N ALA A 179 11.99 -13.52 -30.98
CA ALA A 179 11.60 -12.27 -30.31
C ALA A 179 12.40 -11.07 -30.85
N ARG A 180 13.69 -11.25 -31.12
CA ARG A 180 14.53 -10.21 -31.75
C ARG A 180 14.03 -9.84 -33.15
N ARG A 181 13.67 -10.84 -33.97
CA ARG A 181 13.12 -10.61 -35.32
C ARG A 181 11.77 -9.92 -35.25
N LEU A 182 10.87 -10.36 -34.38
CA LEU A 182 9.57 -9.73 -34.15
C LEU A 182 9.72 -8.26 -33.71
N TRP A 183 10.64 -7.98 -32.78
CA TRP A 183 10.91 -6.62 -32.31
C TRP A 183 11.39 -5.69 -33.44
N LEU A 184 12.32 -6.15 -34.28
CA LEU A 184 12.81 -5.39 -35.44
C LEU A 184 11.71 -5.15 -36.48
N LEU A 185 10.81 -6.12 -36.68
CA LEU A 185 9.66 -5.96 -37.58
C LEU A 185 8.69 -4.90 -37.04
N LEU A 186 8.32 -4.99 -35.76
CA LEU A 186 7.43 -4.02 -35.11
C LEU A 186 8.01 -2.61 -35.12
N SER A 187 9.30 -2.45 -34.79
CA SER A 187 9.95 -1.14 -34.82
C SER A 187 10.00 -0.57 -36.24
N SER A 188 10.27 -1.40 -37.25
CA SER A 188 10.24 -0.98 -38.65
C SER A 188 8.84 -0.55 -39.12
N LEU A 189 7.78 -1.21 -38.64
CA LEU A 189 6.39 -0.87 -38.96
C LEU A 189 5.99 0.45 -38.31
N VAL A 190 6.37 0.66 -37.05
CA VAL A 190 6.15 1.93 -36.34
C VAL A 190 6.87 3.08 -37.03
N MET A 191 8.14 2.92 -37.41
CA MET A 191 8.88 3.95 -38.15
C MET A 191 8.23 4.28 -39.50
N LYS A 192 7.72 3.26 -40.22
CA LYS A 192 6.96 3.46 -41.46
C LYS A 192 5.67 4.24 -41.21
N LEU A 193 4.89 3.87 -40.19
CA LEU A 193 3.68 4.61 -39.81
C LEU A 193 3.99 6.08 -39.44
N PHE A 194 5.05 6.32 -38.66
CA PHE A 194 5.51 7.68 -38.35
C PHE A 194 5.95 8.47 -39.56
N SER A 195 6.56 7.83 -40.57
CA SER A 195 6.94 8.51 -41.81
C SER A 195 5.74 8.87 -42.70
N ILE A 196 4.60 8.19 -42.53
CA ILE A 196 3.38 8.40 -43.33
C ILE A 196 2.44 9.41 -42.65
N LEU A 197 2.49 9.57 -41.32
CA LEU A 197 1.68 10.53 -40.57
C LEU A 197 1.74 11.98 -41.11
N PRO A 198 2.92 12.54 -41.50
CA PRO A 198 3.00 13.87 -42.11
C PRO A 198 2.36 13.96 -43.50
N ALA A 199 2.28 12.85 -44.24
CA ALA A 199 1.67 12.81 -45.57
C ALA A 199 0.13 12.80 -45.49
N ILE A 200 -0.44 12.23 -44.43
CA ILE A 200 -1.89 12.21 -44.18
C ILE A 200 -2.36 13.51 -43.51
N ALA A 201 -1.53 14.15 -42.68
CA ALA A 201 -1.87 15.41 -42.02
C ALA A 201 -1.90 16.64 -42.97
N ASN A 202 -1.37 16.51 -44.19
CA ASN A 202 -1.29 17.56 -45.20
C ASN A 202 -2.24 17.35 -46.40
N THR A 203 -3.18 16.41 -46.30
CA THR A 203 -4.29 16.18 -47.25
C THR A 203 -5.62 16.49 -46.57
#